data_AF-A0A4P7ZAW3-F1
#
_entry.id   AF-A0A4P7ZAW3-F1
#
_cell.length_a   1.000
_cell.length_b   1.000
_cell.length_c   1.000
_cell.angle_alpha   90.00
_cell.angle_beta   90.00
_cell.angle_gamma   90.00
#
_symmetry.space_group_name_H-M   'P 1'
#
loop_
_entity.id
_entity.type
_entity.pdbx_description
1 polymer ?
#
loop_
_entity_poly.entity_id
_entity_poly.type
_entity_poly.pdbx_seq_one_letter_code
_entity_poly.pdbx_strand_id
1 'polypeptide(L)'
;MRLQTDPSCFSITAFLADQVAIVARQEKLPPGAALLRLQELSRTPEGRATLMRLIESAAQREPNAEEAAKIEAICRELAAWGYGGFTGGTRHDPHHDHRAAA
;
A
#
# COMPACT_ATOMS: atom_id res chain seq x y z
N MET A 1 -21.17 7.89 21.11
CA MET A 1 -19.77 7.43 21.25
C MET A 1 -19.13 7.54 19.88
N ARG A 2 -18.37 8.62 19.60
CA ARG A 2 -17.65 8.78 18.33
C ARG A 2 -16.27 8.17 18.54
N LEU A 3 -16.03 7.00 17.95
CA LEU A 3 -14.71 6.39 17.95
C LEU A 3 -13.82 7.29 17.08
N GLN A 4 -13.04 8.18 17.70
CA GLN A 4 -11.93 8.85 17.03
C GLN A 4 -10.84 7.79 16.86
N THR A 5 -10.88 7.07 15.74
CA THR A 5 -9.75 6.28 15.28
C THR A 5 -8.72 7.24 14.72
N ASP A 6 -7.62 7.39 15.44
CA ASP A 6 -6.42 8.04 14.91
C ASP A 6 -5.97 7.27 13.65
N PRO A 7 -5.94 7.90 12.46
CA PRO A 7 -5.53 7.24 11.22
C PRO A 7 -4.05 6.83 11.22
N SER A 8 -3.28 7.20 12.24
CA SER A 8 -1.87 6.83 12.43
C SER A 8 -1.70 5.51 13.20
N CYS A 9 -2.76 4.98 13.81
CA CYS A 9 -2.74 3.78 14.65
C CYS A 9 -3.58 2.65 14.01
N PHE A 10 -3.16 2.17 12.85
CA PHE A 10 -3.78 0.96 12.29
C PHE A 10 -3.41 -0.25 13.14
N SER A 11 -4.40 -0.98 13.64
CA SER A 11 -4.16 -2.36 14.05
C SER A 11 -3.87 -3.18 12.78
N ILE A 12 -2.93 -4.13 12.86
CA ILE A 12 -2.56 -4.99 11.71
C ILE A 12 -3.81 -5.65 11.09
N THR A 13 -4.78 -6.02 11.93
CA THR A 13 -6.06 -6.59 11.50
C THR A 13 -6.93 -5.59 10.76
N ALA A 14 -7.05 -4.34 11.24
CA ALA A 14 -7.80 -3.30 10.56
C ALA A 14 -7.16 -2.94 9.21
N PHE A 15 -5.83 -2.81 9.18
CA PHE A 15 -5.07 -2.55 7.96
C PHE A 15 -5.28 -3.63 6.88
N LEU A 16 -5.29 -4.90 7.28
CA LEU A 16 -5.58 -6.01 6.37
C LEU A 16 -7.04 -5.98 5.92
N ALA A 17 -7.98 -5.74 6.82
CA ALA A 17 -9.41 -5.68 6.50
C ALA A 17 -9.70 -4.56 5.49
N ASP A 18 -9.06 -3.40 5.65
CA ASP A 18 -9.23 -2.27 4.73
C ASP A 18 -8.70 -2.59 3.34
N GLN A 19 -7.52 -3.22 3.24
CA GLN A 19 -6.99 -3.69 1.96
C GLN A 19 -7.93 -4.72 1.30
N VAL A 20 -8.44 -5.69 2.06
CA VAL A 20 -9.41 -6.68 1.55
C VAL A 20 -10.68 -6.00 1.07
N ALA A 21 -11.21 -5.03 1.82
CA ALA A 21 -12.41 -4.29 1.44
C ALA A 21 -12.21 -3.47 0.16
N ILE A 22 -11.02 -2.90 -0.04
CA ILE A 22 -10.66 -2.17 -1.26
C ILE A 22 -10.60 -3.14 -2.45
N VAL A 23 -9.87 -4.25 -2.32
CA VAL A 23 -9.76 -5.26 -3.40
C VAL A 23 -11.12 -5.85 -3.75
N ALA A 24 -11.94 -6.17 -2.75
CA ALA A 24 -13.30 -6.68 -2.93
C ALA A 24 -14.16 -5.72 -3.75
N ARG A 25 -14.09 -4.41 -3.45
CA ARG A 25 -14.85 -3.38 -4.17
C ARG A 25 -14.35 -3.17 -5.59
N GLN A 26 -13.02 -3.05 -5.79
CA GLN A 26 -12.44 -2.76 -7.10
C GLN A 26 -12.59 -3.94 -8.07
N GLU A 27 -12.39 -5.16 -7.61
CA GLU A 27 -12.46 -6.37 -8.44
C GLU A 27 -13.84 -7.08 -8.37
N LYS A 28 -14.80 -6.52 -7.61
CA LYS A 28 -16.16 -7.08 -7.40
C LYS A 28 -16.13 -8.51 -6.88
N LEU A 29 -15.25 -8.77 -5.92
CA LEU A 29 -15.05 -10.09 -5.31
C LEU A 29 -15.75 -10.20 -3.95
N PRO A 30 -16.21 -11.40 -3.54
CA PRO A 30 -16.59 -11.64 -2.16
C PRO A 30 -15.37 -11.51 -1.23
N PRO A 31 -15.54 -11.17 0.07
CA PRO A 31 -14.43 -10.91 0.98
C PRO A 31 -13.37 -12.03 1.05
N GLY A 32 -13.81 -13.30 1.04
CA GLY A 32 -12.90 -14.44 1.04
C GLY A 32 -12.03 -14.54 -0.22
N ALA A 33 -12.61 -14.26 -1.40
CA ALA A 33 -11.86 -14.25 -2.65
C ALA A 33 -10.93 -13.04 -2.75
N ALA A 34 -11.37 -11.88 -2.23
CA ALA A 34 -10.53 -10.69 -2.14
C ALA A 34 -9.30 -10.89 -1.23
N LEU A 35 -9.44 -11.64 -0.14
CA LEU A 35 -8.30 -12.02 0.70
C LEU A 35 -7.29 -12.90 -0.06
N LEU A 36 -7.76 -13.92 -0.78
CA LEU A 36 -6.89 -14.78 -1.60
C LEU A 36 -6.19 -13.96 -2.68
N ARG A 37 -6.93 -13.08 -3.36
CA ARG A 37 -6.40 -12.19 -4.37
C ARG A 37 -5.34 -11.25 -3.82
N LEU A 38 -5.57 -10.65 -2.65
CA LEU A 38 -4.60 -9.80 -1.96
C LEU A 38 -3.31 -10.57 -1.63
N GLN A 39 -3.44 -11.82 -1.18
CA GLN A 39 -2.29 -12.70 -0.92
C GLN A 39 -1.53 -13.03 -2.19
N GLU A 40 -2.22 -13.30 -3.30
CA GLU A 40 -1.60 -13.53 -4.62
C GLU A 40 -0.82 -12.31 -5.09
N LEU A 41 -1.43 -11.13 -5.05
CA LEU A 41 -0.80 -9.87 -5.45
C LEU A 41 0.43 -9.55 -4.57
N SER A 42 0.41 -9.90 -3.29
CA SER A 42 1.52 -9.61 -2.37
C SER A 42 2.77 -10.46 -2.60
N ARG A 43 2.68 -11.56 -3.37
CA ARG A 43 3.78 -12.53 -3.57
C ARG A 43 4.86 -12.07 -4.54
N THR A 44 4.52 -11.28 -5.55
CA THR A 44 5.48 -10.86 -6.59
C THR A 44 5.60 -9.34 -6.66
N PRO A 45 6.75 -8.79 -7.07
CA PRO A 45 6.90 -7.34 -7.26
C PRO A 45 5.84 -6.73 -8.19
N GLU A 46 5.49 -7.42 -9.27
CA GLU A 46 4.48 -6.98 -10.25
C GLU A 46 3.07 -7.01 -9.64
N GLY A 47 2.79 -8.02 -8.80
CA GLY A 47 1.56 -8.12 -8.04
C GLY A 47 1.45 -6.97 -7.03
N ARG A 48 2.53 -6.64 -6.33
CA ARG A 48 2.58 -5.51 -5.38
C ARG A 48 2.38 -4.18 -6.09
N ALA A 49 2.98 -3.98 -7.25
CA ALA A 49 2.75 -2.79 -8.08
C ALA A 49 1.30 -2.71 -8.58
N THR A 50 0.67 -3.86 -8.88
CA THR A 50 -0.74 -3.92 -9.25
C THR A 50 -1.65 -3.61 -8.06
N LEU A 51 -1.32 -4.11 -6.86
CA LEU A 51 -2.02 -3.75 -5.63
C LEU A 51 -1.95 -2.25 -5.35
N MET A 52 -0.77 -1.63 -5.48
CA MET A 52 -0.61 -0.18 -5.33
C MET A 52 -1.53 0.59 -6.28
N ARG A 53 -1.55 0.23 -7.57
CA ARG A 53 -2.43 0.89 -8.55
C ARG A 53 -3.91 0.72 -8.23
N LEU A 54 -4.34 -0.43 -7.70
CA LEU A 54 -5.73 -0.66 -7.29
C LEU A 54 -6.12 0.26 -6.13
N ILE A 55 -5.25 0.40 -5.13
CA ILE A 55 -5.51 1.22 -3.94
C ILE A 55 -5.46 2.71 -4.31
N GLU A 56 -4.51 3.15 -5.13
CA GLU A 56 -4.45 4.52 -5.66
C GLU A 56 -5.70 4.87 -6.47
N SER A 57 -6.13 3.97 -7.36
CA SER A 57 -7.37 4.16 -8.12
C SER A 57 -8.61 4.18 -7.22
N ALA A 58 -8.58 3.51 -6.07
CA ALA A 58 -9.67 3.56 -5.10
C ALA A 58 -9.72 4.94 -4.41
N ALA A 59 -8.57 5.49 -3.99
CA ALA A 59 -8.49 6.83 -3.40
C ALA A 59 -9.03 7.91 -4.35
N GLN A 60 -8.65 7.84 -5.64
CA GLN A 60 -9.09 8.82 -6.64
C GLN A 60 -10.59 8.77 -6.96
N ARG A 61 -11.24 7.62 -6.74
CA ARG A 61 -12.68 7.42 -7.03
C ARG A 61 -13.55 7.56 -5.79
N GLU A 62 -12.97 7.70 -4.60
CA GLU A 62 -13.71 7.77 -3.36
C GLU A 62 -14.32 9.18 -3.18
N PRO A 63 -15.66 9.33 -3.18
CA PRO A 63 -16.29 10.63 -3.03
C PRO A 63 -16.17 11.20 -1.60
N ASN A 64 -15.93 10.35 -0.59
CA ASN A 64 -15.76 10.80 0.78
C ASN A 64 -14.30 11.19 1.05
N ALA A 65 -14.04 12.48 1.32
CA ALA A 65 -12.71 13.00 1.59
C ALA A 65 -12.01 12.34 2.80
N GLU A 66 -12.75 11.98 3.85
CA GLU A 66 -12.17 11.30 5.02
C GLU A 66 -11.77 9.87 4.67
N GLU A 67 -12.56 9.18 3.84
CA GLU A 67 -12.27 7.82 3.41
C GLU A 67 -11.12 7.80 2.40
N ALA A 68 -11.08 8.77 1.48
CA ALA A 68 -9.96 8.96 0.56
C ALA A 68 -8.65 9.18 1.31
N ALA A 69 -8.64 10.02 2.36
CA ALA A 69 -7.46 10.25 3.20
C ALA A 69 -6.97 8.97 3.91
N LYS A 70 -7.87 8.08 4.33
CA LYS A 70 -7.49 6.77 4.88
C LYS A 70 -6.86 5.88 3.81
N ILE A 71 -7.45 5.82 2.61
CA ILE A 71 -6.90 5.02 1.50
C ILE A 71 -5.49 5.54 1.12
N GLU A 72 -5.29 6.86 1.11
CA GLU A 72 -3.95 7.47 0.91
C GLU A 72 -2.96 7.14 2.03
N ALA A 73 -3.41 7.05 3.29
CA ALA A 73 -2.58 6.58 4.39
C ALA A 73 -2.16 5.11 4.18
N ILE A 74 -3.07 4.25 3.70
CA ILE A 74 -2.75 2.86 3.34
C ILE A 74 -1.72 2.80 2.21
N CYS A 75 -1.86 3.63 1.16
CA CYS A 75 -0.86 3.72 0.09
C CYS A 75 0.54 4.08 0.61
N ARG A 76 0.63 5.08 1.50
CA ARG A 76 1.91 5.51 2.07
C ARG A 76 2.56 4.43 2.92
N GLU A 77 1.78 3.72 3.73
CA GLU A 77 2.28 2.61 4.55
C GLU A 77 2.80 1.46 3.68
N LEU A 78 2.04 1.07 2.65
CA LEU A 78 2.47 0.02 1.71
C LEU A 78 3.75 0.42 0.95
N ALA A 79 3.85 1.68 0.54
CA ALA A 79 5.06 2.20 -0.10
C ALA A 79 6.27 2.16 0.84
N ALA A 80 6.10 2.49 2.12
CA ALA A 80 7.15 2.36 3.15
C ALA A 80 7.61 0.91 3.34
N TRP A 81 6.71 -0.07 3.12
CA TRP A 81 7.03 -1.50 3.14
C TRP A 81 7.61 -2.03 1.82
N GLY A 82 7.85 -1.15 0.84
CA GLY A 82 8.47 -1.49 -0.44
C GLY A 82 7.49 -2.00 -1.50
N TYR A 83 6.18 -1.79 -1.34
CA TYR A 83 5.22 -1.98 -2.41
C TYR A 83 5.32 -0.80 -3.40
N GLY A 84 5.27 -1.08 -4.71
CA GLY A 84 5.35 -0.04 -5.76
C GLY A 84 6.76 0.33 -6.24
N GLY A 85 7.81 -0.27 -5.66
CA GLY A 85 9.21 0.02 -6.00
C GLY A 85 9.84 -0.87 -7.07
N PHE A 86 9.17 -1.12 -8.20
CA PHE A 86 9.82 -1.76 -9.36
C PHE A 86 9.64 -0.96 -10.65
N THR A 87 10.10 0.29 -10.62
CA THR A 87 10.74 0.87 -11.80
C THR A 87 12.19 0.41 -11.78
N GLY A 88 12.57 -0.50 -12.69
CA GLY A 88 13.92 -1.05 -12.71
C GLY A 88 15.01 0.02 -12.75
N GLY A 89 16.11 -0.21 -12.03
CA GLY A 89 17.37 0.52 -12.22
C GLY A 89 17.99 1.12 -10.96
N THR A 90 19.06 0.47 -10.48
CA THR A 90 20.26 1.08 -9.86
C THR A 90 20.09 2.38 -9.06
N ARG A 91 20.14 2.26 -7.72
CA ARG A 91 20.78 3.27 -6.88
C ARG A 91 21.45 2.62 -5.67
N HIS A 92 22.47 1.83 -5.95
CA HIS A 92 23.52 1.55 -4.98
C HIS A 92 24.59 2.62 -5.22
N ASP A 93 24.48 3.73 -4.50
CA ASP A 93 25.60 4.64 -4.35
C ASP A 93 25.55 5.25 -2.94
N PRO A 94 26.27 4.64 -1.99
CA PRO A 94 26.87 5.38 -0.90
C PRO A 94 28.37 5.48 -1.20
N HIS A 95 28.74 6.46 -2.01
CA HIS A 95 29.87 7.36 -1.80
C HIS A 95 30.86 6.84 -0.75
N HIS A 96 31.77 5.96 -1.18
CA HIS A 96 32.89 5.54 -0.34
C HIS A 96 33.86 6.72 -0.28
N ASP A 97 33.82 7.42 0.86
CA ASP A 97 34.90 8.29 1.31
C ASP A 97 36.22 7.51 1.28
N HIS A 98 37.05 7.80 0.28
CA HIS A 98 38.45 7.40 0.25
C HIS A 98 39.33 8.64 0.36
N ARG A 99 39.56 9.00 1.63
CA ARG A 99 40.87 9.28 2.25
C ARG A 99 41.80 10.21 1.45
N ALA A 100 41.87 11.44 1.92
CA ALA A 100 42.89 12.41 1.57
C ALA A 100 44.32 11.91 1.87
N ALA A 101 45.18 12.21 0.90
CA ALA A 101 46.63 12.35 0.87
C ALA A 101 47.45 12.14 2.15
N ALA A 102 48.53 11.36 1.99
CA ALA A 102 49.78 11.50 2.72
C ALA A 102 50.76 12.38 1.93
#